data_AF-A0A401PKF5-F1
#
_entry.id   AF-A0A401PKF5-F1
#
_cell.length_a   1.000
_cell.length_b   1.000
_cell.length_c   1.000
_cell.angle_alpha   90.00
_cell.angle_beta   90.00
_cell.angle_gamma   90.00
#
_symmetry.space_group_name_H-M   'P 1'
#
loop_
_entity.id
_entity.type
_entity.pdbx_description
1 polymer ?
#
loop_
_entity_poly.entity_id
_entity_poly.type
_entity_poly.pdbx_seq_one_letter_code
_entity_poly.pdbx_strand_id
1 'polypeptide(L)'
;MCNLIFLMTPHKAKVEAMTLDLSSLSSVRQFAETYKAMNLPLHVLICNAGVFGSSWQLTEDGLETTFQVNHLSHFYLVQLLQDVLRQSIPSRVIIVSSESH
;
A
#
# COMPACT_ATOMS: atom_id res chain seq x y z
N MET A 1 5.36 -10.65 1.04
CA MET A 1 3.92 -10.73 0.69
C MET A 1 3.12 -10.09 1.81
N CYS A 2 2.49 -8.94 1.58
CA CYS A 2 1.60 -8.31 2.56
C CYS A 2 0.23 -8.12 1.92
N ASN A 3 -0.76 -8.87 2.39
CA ASN A 3 -2.14 -8.85 1.91
C ASN A 3 -3.02 -8.31 3.04
N LEU A 4 -3.79 -7.25 2.82
CA LEU A 4 -5.22 -7.12 3.20
C LEU A 4 -5.75 -5.68 3.02
N ILE A 5 -6.95 -5.56 2.45
CA ILE A 5 -7.81 -4.36 2.53
C ILE A 5 -9.14 -4.77 3.17
N PHE A 6 -9.69 -3.93 4.07
CA PHE A 6 -11.00 -4.14 4.73
C PHE A 6 -12.05 -3.14 4.24
N LEU A 7 -13.27 -3.60 3.93
CA LEU A 7 -14.48 -2.77 3.78
C LEU A 7 -15.49 -3.13 4.90
N MET A 8 -15.90 -2.15 5.71
CA MET A 8 -16.75 -2.37 6.91
C MET A 8 -18.21 -1.95 6.70
N THR A 9 -19.14 -2.83 7.14
CA THR A 9 -20.52 -2.50 7.59
C THR A 9 -20.81 -3.25 8.90
N PRO A 10 -21.79 -2.80 9.74
CA PRO A 10 -21.77 -3.06 11.18
C PRO A 10 -21.84 -4.52 11.62
N HIS A 11 -22.32 -5.48 10.83
CA HIS A 11 -22.45 -6.89 11.25
C HIS A 11 -21.97 -7.94 10.22
N LYS A 12 -21.41 -7.51 9.07
CA LYS A 12 -20.71 -8.38 8.10
C LYS A 12 -19.67 -7.54 7.33
N ALA A 13 -18.38 -7.73 7.63
CA ALA A 13 -17.32 -7.12 6.83
C ALA A 13 -17.18 -7.89 5.51
N LYS A 14 -17.09 -7.16 4.39
CA LYS A 14 -16.71 -7.75 3.10
C LYS A 14 -15.20 -7.55 2.96
N VAL A 15 -14.47 -8.65 2.81
CA VAL A 15 -13.01 -8.63 2.69
C VAL A 15 -12.64 -9.10 1.30
N GLU A 16 -11.80 -8.32 0.64
CA GLU A 16 -11.21 -8.67 -0.64
C GLU A 16 -9.69 -8.58 -0.51
N ALA A 17 -8.99 -9.58 -1.05
CA ALA A 17 -7.54 -9.63 -1.03
C ALA A 17 -7.01 -9.31 -2.43
N MET A 18 -5.98 -8.48 -2.47
CA MET A 18 -5.27 -8.09 -3.68
C MET A 18 -3.77 -8.19 -3.39
N THR A 19 -3.02 -8.71 -4.36
CA THR A 19 -1.57 -8.87 -4.24
C THR A 19 -0.87 -7.53 -4.41
N LEU A 20 0.00 -7.20 -3.47
CA LEU A 20 0.89 -6.05 -3.53
C LEU A 20 2.28 -6.47 -3.04
N ASP A 21 3.28 -6.36 -3.91
CA ASP A 21 4.69 -6.50 -3.56
C ASP A 21 5.36 -5.14 -3.54
N LEU A 22 5.71 -4.66 -2.34
CA LEU A 22 6.39 -3.38 -2.15
C LEU A 22 7.87 -3.41 -2.56
N SER A 23 8.44 -4.58 -2.85
CA SER A 23 9.78 -4.72 -3.42
C SER A 23 9.81 -4.59 -4.96
N SER A 24 8.66 -4.33 -5.58
CA SER A 24 8.51 -4.11 -7.02
C SER A 24 7.64 -2.88 -7.31
N LEU A 25 8.21 -1.83 -7.91
CA LEU A 25 7.45 -0.65 -8.33
C LEU A 25 6.42 -0.99 -9.42
N SER A 26 6.69 -2.02 -10.22
CA SER A 26 5.73 -2.53 -11.21
C SER A 26 4.50 -3.14 -10.54
N SER A 27 4.69 -3.92 -9.46
CA SER A 27 3.60 -4.48 -8.66
C SER A 27 2.76 -3.38 -8.00
N VAL A 28 3.40 -2.35 -7.45
CA VAL A 28 2.69 -1.20 -6.84
C VAL A 28 1.80 -0.49 -7.86
N ARG A 29 2.32 -0.25 -9.08
CA ARG A 29 1.54 0.36 -10.16
C ARG A 29 0.34 -0.51 -10.54
N GLN A 30 0.57 -1.80 -10.77
CA GLN A 30 -0.47 -2.74 -11.19
C GLN A 30 -1.58 -2.86 -10.14
N PHE A 31 -1.21 -2.91 -8.86
CA PHE A 31 -2.17 -2.90 -7.76
C PHE A 31 -3.06 -1.64 -7.79
N ALA A 32 -2.46 -0.46 -7.93
CA ALA A 32 -3.20 0.80 -7.96
C ALA A 32 -4.12 0.90 -9.18
N GLU A 33 -3.69 0.42 -10.35
CA GLU A 33 -4.51 0.34 -11.56
C GLU A 33 -5.68 -0.62 -11.38
N THR A 34 -5.43 -1.80 -10.81
CA THR A 34 -6.47 -2.79 -10.52
C THR A 34 -7.50 -2.22 -9.54
N TYR A 35 -7.05 -1.56 -8.47
CA TYR A 35 -7.94 -0.95 -7.49
C TYR A 35 -8.80 0.16 -8.12
N LYS A 36 -8.19 1.03 -8.95
CA LYS A 36 -8.93 2.06 -9.70
C LYS A 36 -9.99 1.46 -10.61
N ALA A 37 -9.70 0.34 -11.28
CA ALA A 37 -10.66 -0.34 -12.16
C ALA A 37 -11.88 -0.92 -11.42
N MET A 38 -11.80 -1.13 -10.11
CA MET A 38 -12.94 -1.56 -9.29
C MET A 38 -13.98 -0.46 -9.08
N ASN A 39 -13.63 0.82 -9.35
CA ASN A 39 -14.49 1.98 -9.14
C ASN A 39 -15.09 2.04 -7.71
N LEU A 40 -14.30 1.67 -6.71
CA LEU A 40 -14.68 1.73 -5.29
C LEU A 40 -14.08 2.96 -4.61
N PRO A 41 -14.76 3.53 -3.60
CA PRO A 41 -14.19 4.61 -2.80
C PRO A 41 -13.08 4.09 -1.87
N LEU A 42 -12.06 4.92 -1.67
CA LEU A 42 -10.95 4.68 -0.76
C LEU A 42 -10.98 5.68 0.41
N HIS A 43 -11.67 5.31 1.48
CA HIS A 43 -11.76 6.17 2.67
C HIS A 43 -10.54 6.07 3.58
N VAL A 44 -9.87 4.92 3.63
CA VAL A 44 -8.71 4.72 4.51
C VAL A 44 -7.64 3.93 3.76
N LEU A 45 -6.44 4.48 3.70
CA LEU A 45 -5.23 3.79 3.24
C LEU A 45 -4.26 3.69 4.41
N ILE A 46 -3.85 2.46 4.75
CA ILE A 46 -2.91 2.19 5.85
C ILE A 46 -1.61 1.64 5.27
N CYS A 47 -0.56 2.46 5.31
CA CYS A 47 0.80 2.10 4.93
C CYS A 47 1.51 1.47 6.14
N ASN A 48 1.31 0.16 6.32
CA ASN A 48 1.84 -0.58 7.47
C ASN A 48 2.94 -1.60 7.12
N ALA A 49 2.88 -2.18 5.93
CA ALA A 49 3.81 -3.26 5.56
C ALA A 49 5.27 -2.76 5.59
N GLY A 50 6.17 -3.53 6.20
CA GLY A 50 7.57 -3.19 6.28
C GLY A 50 8.44 -4.41 6.53
N VAL A 51 9.74 -4.27 6.24
CA VAL A 51 10.79 -5.24 6.54
C VAL A 51 11.76 -4.65 7.56
N PHE A 52 12.31 -5.51 8.41
CA PHE A 52 13.31 -5.14 9.41
C PHE A 52 14.33 -6.26 9.57
N GLY A 53 15.56 -5.92 9.96
CA GLY A 53 16.63 -6.89 10.24
C GLY A 53 17.08 -7.72 9.03
N SER A 54 16.75 -7.27 7.81
CA SER A 54 17.19 -7.92 6.57
C SER A 54 18.64 -7.55 6.28
N SER A 55 19.41 -8.49 5.73
CA SER A 55 20.72 -8.16 5.16
C SER A 55 20.56 -7.15 4.03
N TRP A 56 21.56 -6.28 3.86
CA TRP A 56 21.61 -5.36 2.73
C TRP A 56 21.49 -6.14 1.43
N GLN A 57 20.52 -5.74 0.61
CA GLN A 57 20.26 -6.33 -0.70
C GLN A 57 19.50 -5.31 -1.56
N LEU A 58 19.52 -5.54 -2.87
CA LEU A 58 18.78 -4.73 -3.83
C LEU A 58 17.51 -5.48 -4.24
N THR A 59 16.44 -4.71 -4.47
CA THR A 59 15.22 -5.17 -5.13
C THR A 59 15.45 -5.39 -6.63
N GLU A 60 14.43 -5.91 -7.33
CA GLU A 60 14.46 -5.98 -8.81
C GLU A 60 14.55 -4.60 -9.47
N ASP A 61 14.11 -3.54 -8.78
CA ASP A 61 14.22 -2.15 -9.23
C ASP A 61 15.62 -1.55 -8.98
N GLY A 62 16.55 -2.31 -8.40
CA GLY A 62 17.91 -1.88 -8.12
C GLY A 62 18.04 -0.92 -6.93
N LEU A 63 17.09 -0.92 -6.00
CA LEU A 63 17.07 -0.06 -4.82
C LEU A 63 17.28 -0.88 -3.55
N GLU A 64 17.82 -0.26 -2.50
CA GLU A 64 17.98 -0.95 -1.21
C GLU A 64 16.61 -1.36 -0.65
N THR A 65 16.48 -2.63 -0.28
CA THR A 65 15.19 -3.26 0.03
C THR A 65 14.43 -2.57 1.17
N THR A 66 15.11 -2.19 2.24
CA THR A 66 14.46 -1.54 3.39
C THR A 66 13.89 -0.18 2.99
N PHE A 67 14.69 0.63 2.30
CA PHE A 67 14.27 1.92 1.78
C PHE A 67 13.10 1.79 0.80
N GLN A 68 13.18 0.86 -0.15
CA GLN A 68 12.12 0.70 -1.12
C GLN A 68 10.82 0.23 -0.47
N VAL A 69 10.88 -0.85 0.32
CA VAL A 69 9.67 -1.47 0.90
C VAL A 69 9.02 -0.57 1.94
N ASN A 70 9.82 0.00 2.85
CA ASN A 70 9.27 0.71 4.01
C ASN A 70 8.91 2.17 3.68
N HIS A 71 9.54 2.76 2.67
CA HIS A 71 9.36 4.18 2.36
C HIS A 71 8.89 4.43 0.92
N LEU A 72 9.73 4.12 -0.07
CA LEU A 72 9.49 4.56 -1.46
C LEU A 72 8.18 3.99 -2.03
N SER A 73 7.95 2.69 -1.86
CA SER A 73 6.78 2.02 -2.42
C SER A 73 5.47 2.48 -1.76
N HIS A 74 5.48 2.79 -0.46
CA HIS A 74 4.33 3.42 0.21
C HIS A 74 4.06 4.82 -0.30
N PHE A 75 5.10 5.65 -0.43
CA PHE A 75 4.98 6.98 -1.02
C PHE A 75 4.39 6.90 -2.44
N TYR A 76 4.93 6.00 -3.26
CA TYR A 76 4.49 5.81 -4.64
C TYR A 76 3.04 5.32 -4.72
N LEU A 77 2.64 4.37 -3.85
CA LEU A 77 1.25 3.90 -3.76
C LEU A 77 0.28 5.03 -3.43
N VAL A 78 0.62 5.87 -2.45
CA VAL A 78 -0.19 7.04 -2.07
C VAL A 78 -0.33 8.00 -3.26
N GLN A 79 0.76 8.29 -3.98
CA GLN A 79 0.74 9.14 -5.17
C GLN A 79 -0.17 8.57 -6.27
N LEU A 80 -0.13 7.26 -6.52
CA LEU A 80 -0.96 6.62 -7.54
C LEU A 80 -2.46 6.59 -7.22
N LEU A 81 -2.81 6.60 -5.93
CA LEU A 81 -4.19 6.54 -5.43
C LEU A 81 -4.74 7.89 -4.96
N GLN A 82 -3.96 8.98 -5.08
CA GLN A 82 -4.31 10.29 -4.53
C GLN A 82 -5.65 10.84 -5.03
N ASP A 83 -6.00 10.59 -6.30
CA ASP A 83 -7.24 11.13 -6.87
C ASP A 83 -8.45 10.35 -6.37
N VAL A 84 -8.32 9.04 -6.18
CA VAL A 84 -9.36 8.21 -5.57
C VAL A 84 -9.59 8.63 -4.12
N LEU A 85 -8.50 8.87 -3.37
CA LEU A 85 -8.57 9.40 -2.00
C LEU A 85 -9.31 10.75 -1.96
N ARG A 86 -8.99 11.69 -2.85
CA ARG A 86 -9.65 13.00 -2.94
C ARG A 86 -11.12 12.91 -3.31
N GLN A 87 -11.50 11.95 -4.14
CA GLN A 87 -12.91 11.73 -4.53
C GLN A 87 -13.71 11.03 -3.41
N SER A 88 -13.03 10.35 -2.48
CA SER A 88 -13.64 9.54 -1.41
C SER A 88 -13.75 10.27 -0.08
N ILE A 89 -13.89 11.60 -0.07
CA ILE A 89 -13.93 12.39 1.18
C ILE A 89 -15.16 11.99 2.02
N PRO A 90 -15.02 11.81 3.35
CA PRO A 90 -13.77 11.94 4.12
C PRO A 90 -12.82 10.76 3.89
N SER A 91 -11.54 11.06 3.64
CA SER A 91 -10.49 10.06 3.45
C SER A 91 -9.25 10.36 4.30
N ARG A 92 -8.48 9.32 4.63
CA ARG A 92 -7.26 9.42 5.45
C ARG A 92 -6.18 8.45 4.96
N VAL A 93 -4.95 8.96 4.90
CA VAL A 93 -3.74 8.14 4.77
C VAL A 93 -3.10 8.02 6.16
N ILE A 94 -2.80 6.80 6.57
CA ILE A 94 -2.16 6.48 7.85
C ILE A 94 -0.81 5.82 7.52
N ILE A 95 0.28 6.46 7.95
CA ILE A 95 1.62 5.88 7.87
C ILE A 95 1.96 5.31 9.24
N VAL A 96 2.29 4.02 9.30
CA VAL A 96 2.67 3.35 10.54
C VAL A 96 4.19 3.36 10.67
N SER A 97 4.70 3.96 11.74
CA SER A 97 6.13 3.97 12.09
C SER A 97 6.43 3.01 13.24
N SER A 98 7.71 2.80 13.52
CA SER A 98 8.23 2.10 14.71
C SER A 98 9.53 2.76 15.14
N GLU A 99 10.12 2.38 16.28
CA GLU A 99 11.47 2.85 16.64
C GLU A 99 12.54 2.40 15.62
N SER A 100 12.27 1.30 14.91
CA SER A 100 13.14 0.74 13.88
C SER A 100 12.86 1.24 12.47
N HIS A 101 11.88 2.14 12.30
CA HIS A 101 11.44 2.68 11.01
C HIS A 101 11.68 4.19 10.96
#